data_AF-A0A6B3IC16-F1
#
_entry.id   AF-A0A6B3IC16-F1
#
_cell.length_a   1.000
_cell.length_b   1.000
_cell.length_c   1.000
_cell.angle_alpha   90.00
_cell.angle_beta   90.00
_cell.angle_gamma   90.00
#
_symmetry.space_group_name_H-M   'P 1'
#
loop_
_entity.id
_entity.type
_entity.pdbx_description
1 polymer ?
#
loop_
_entity_poly.entity_id
_entity_poly.type
_entity_poly.pdbx_seq_one_letter_code
_entity_poly.pdbx_strand_id
1 'polypeptide(L)' 'RVLRSAERVYEVLDAPVPVREPAAPADAPSSPFPLEVRGLSARYPGAHHDALRSLDLTLVPGRRIAVVGPSGSGKT' A
#
# COMPACT_ATOMS: atom_id res chain seq x y z
N ARG A 1 37.20 7.18 -1.11
CA ARG A 1 36.26 7.12 -2.25
C ARG A 1 35.53 5.78 -2.34
N VAL A 2 36.22 4.63 -2.18
CA VAL A 2 35.61 3.28 -2.20
C VAL A 2 34.70 2.99 -0.99
N LEU A 3 35.10 3.39 0.22
CA LEU A 3 34.31 3.19 1.45
C LEU A 3 32.88 3.78 1.37
N ARG A 4 32.76 5.03 0.88
CA ARG A 4 31.46 5.70 0.66
C ARG A 4 30.58 4.99 -0.36
N SER A 5 31.17 4.30 -1.35
CA SER A 5 30.40 3.49 -2.30
C SER A 5 29.92 2.19 -1.68
N ALA A 6 30.72 1.57 -0.80
CA ALA A 6 30.33 0.38 -0.07
C ALA A 6 29.20 0.68 0.95
N GLU A 7 29.27 1.80 1.67
CA GLU A 7 28.23 2.24 2.61
C GLU A 7 26.84 2.29 1.97
N ARG A 8 26.72 2.89 0.78
CA ARG A 8 25.44 2.97 0.04
C ARG A 8 24.89 1.60 -0.39
N VAL A 9 25.76 0.63 -0.67
CA VAL A 9 25.33 -0.73 -1.00
C VAL A 9 24.77 -1.40 0.25
N TYR A 10 25.45 -1.26 1.39
CA TYR A 10 24.95 -1.80 2.66
C TYR A 10 23.65 -1.14 3.12
N GLU A 11 23.49 0.18 2.94
CA GLU A 11 22.21 0.88 3.22
C GLU A 11 21.01 0.28 2.50
N VAL A 12 21.20 -0.15 1.24
CA VAL A 12 20.14 -0.79 0.45
C VAL A 12 19.91 -2.23 0.89
N LEU A 13 20.98 -2.97 1.17
CA LEU A 13 20.89 -4.37 1.59
C LEU A 13 20.25 -4.53 2.97
N ASP A 14 20.54 -3.60 3.89
CA ASP A 14 20.07 -3.64 5.28
C ASP A 14 18.72 -2.92 5.47
N ALA A 15 18.14 -2.38 4.39
CA ALA A 15 16.86 -1.69 4.47
C ALA A 15 15.75 -2.65 4.96
N PRO A 16 14.91 -2.21 5.92
CA PRO A 16 13.83 -3.05 6.41
C PRO A 16 12.82 -3.33 5.29
N VAL A 17 12.39 -4.58 5.18
CA VAL A 17 11.35 -4.97 4.22
C VAL A 17 10.03 -4.25 4.61
N PRO A 18 9.43 -3.46 3.69
CA PRO A 18 8.27 -2.63 4.01
C PRO A 18 6.99 -3.45 4.26
N VAL A 19 6.91 -4.66 3.70
CA VAL A 19 5.80 -5.60 3.88
C VAL A 19 6.36 -6.98 4.18
N ARG A 20 5.90 -7.60 5.27
CA ARG A 20 6.29 -8.95 5.65
C ARG A 20 5.15 -9.90 5.33
N GLU A 21 5.47 -11.01 4.68
CA GLU A 21 4.52 -12.09 4.52
C GLU A 21 4.20 -12.71 5.90
N PRO A 22 2.94 -13.12 6.12
CA PRO A 22 2.57 -13.83 7.34
C PRO A 22 3.25 -15.21 7.39
N ALA A 23 3.60 -15.68 8.58
CA ALA A 23 4.26 -17.00 8.76
C ALA A 23 3.40 -18.17 8.26
N ALA A 24 2.07 -18.00 8.25
CA ALA A 24 1.11 -18.91 7.64
C ALA A 24 0.21 -18.09 6.70
N PRO A 25 0.50 -18.09 5.39
CA PRO A 25 -0.35 -17.44 4.39
C PRO A 25 -1.74 -18.07 4.34
N ALA A 26 -2.77 -17.23 4.20
CA ALA A 26 -4.11 -17.71 3.88
C ALA A 26 -4.18 -18.10 2.40
N ASP A 27 -5.03 -19.09 2.09
CA ASP A 27 -5.33 -19.42 0.70
C ASP A 27 -6.00 -18.24 -0.01
N ALA A 28 -5.69 -18.10 -1.29
CA ALA A 28 -6.36 -17.12 -2.12
C ALA A 28 -7.86 -17.48 -2.24
N PRO A 29 -8.77 -16.50 -2.13
CA PRO A 29 -10.21 -16.76 -2.28
C PRO A 29 -10.55 -17.26 -3.69
N SER A 30 -11.52 -18.18 -3.78
CA SER A 30 -12.05 -18.69 -5.05
C SER A 30 -12.78 -17.58 -5.83
N SER A 31 -12.50 -17.44 -7.12
CA SER A 31 -13.11 -16.41 -7.97
C SER A 31 -14.49 -16.82 -8.51
N PRO A 32 -15.40 -15.85 -8.77
CA PRO A 32 -15.26 -14.41 -8.54
C PRO A 32 -15.76 -13.97 -7.16
N PHE A 33 -15.04 -13.04 -6.52
CA PHE A 33 -15.39 -12.44 -5.23
C PHE A 33 -15.36 -10.91 -5.31
N PRO A 34 -16.10 -10.19 -4.45
CA PRO A 34 -16.03 -8.73 -4.40
C PRO A 34 -14.70 -8.26 -3.80
N LEU A 35 -14.18 -7.13 -4.26
CA LEU A 35 -13.17 -6.37 -3.54
C LEU A 35 -13.87 -5.51 -2.48
N GLU A 36 -13.53 -5.72 -1.22
CA GLU A 36 -14.02 -4.91 -0.10
C GLU A 36 -12.86 -4.19 0.59
N VAL A 37 -13.04 -2.90 0.81
CA VAL A 37 -12.20 -2.05 1.64
C VAL A 37 -13.07 -1.54 2.78
N ARG A 38 -12.61 -1.70 4.02
CA ARG A 38 -13.35 -1.31 5.22
C ARG A 38 -12.48 -0.41 6.09
N GLY A 39 -12.95 0.79 6.39
CA GLY A 39 -12.31 1.74 7.30
C GLY A 39 -10.87 2.10 6.95
N LEU A 40 -10.46 2.00 5.68
CA LEU A 40 -9.07 2.17 5.28
C LEU A 40 -8.59 3.59 5.59
N SER A 41 -7.53 3.67 6.38
CA SER A 41 -6.80 4.91 6.64
C SER A 41 -5.34 4.72 6.28
N ALA A 42 -4.76 5.67 5.56
CA ALA A 42 -3.39 5.61 5.09
C ALA A 42 -2.70 6.96 5.27
N ARG A 43 -1.47 6.94 5.78
CA ARG A 43 -0.64 8.13 6.02
C ARG A 43 0.79 7.83 5.60
N TYR A 44 1.37 8.72 4.80
CA TYR A 44 2.76 8.62 4.41
C TYR A 44 3.70 8.96 5.58
N PRO A 45 4.90 8.35 5.66
CA PRO A 45 5.90 8.71 6.66
C PRO A 45 6.20 10.21 6.65
N GLY A 46 6.14 10.86 7.82
CA GLY A 46 6.36 12.29 7.98
C GLY A 46 5.16 13.19 7.62
N ALA A 47 4.04 12.65 7.14
CA ALA A 47 2.84 13.45 6.86
C ALA A 47 2.10 13.82 8.15
N HIS A 48 1.62 15.07 8.23
CA HIS A 48 0.84 15.56 9.37
C HIS A 48 -0.64 15.14 9.34
N HIS A 49 -1.15 14.73 8.17
CA HIS A 49 -2.53 14.33 7.95
C HIS A 49 -2.60 13.01 7.17
N ASP A 50 -3.72 12.31 7.28
CA ASP A 50 -3.97 11.09 6.52
C ASP A 50 -4.23 11.41 5.04
N ALA A 51 -3.64 10.62 4.14
CA ALA A 51 -3.93 10.66 2.71
C ALA A 51 -5.29 10.00 2.39
N LEU A 52 -5.65 8.96 3.15
CA LEU A 52 -6.97 8.33 3.16
C LEU A 52 -7.46 8.25 4.59
N ARG A 53 -8.73 8.58 4.84
CA ARG A 53 -9.33 8.54 6.18
C ARG A 53 -10.64 7.78 6.14
N SER A 54 -10.69 6.65 6.86
CA SER A 54 -11.90 5.83 7.04
C SER A 54 -12.65 5.51 5.74
N LEU A 55 -11.92 5.11 4.69
CA LEU A 55 -12.50 4.80 3.38
C LEU A 55 -13.16 3.41 3.40
N ASP A 56 -14.44 3.36 3.02
CA ASP A 56 -15.18 2.14 2.70
C ASP A 56 -15.44 2.06 1.19
N LEU A 57 -15.18 0.90 0.58
CA LEU A 57 -15.42 0.64 -0.83
C LEU A 57 -15.83 -0.81 -1.05
N THR A 58 -16.84 -1.04 -1.89
CA THR A 58 -17.19 -2.38 -2.37
C THR A 58 -17.25 -2.38 -3.90
N LEU A 59 -16.45 -3.22 -4.54
CA LEU A 59 -16.43 -3.42 -5.98
C LEU A 59 -16.78 -4.88 -6.29
N VAL A 60 -17.97 -5.09 -6.85
CA VAL A 60 -18.44 -6.43 -7.24
C VAL A 60 -17.93 -6.83 -8.63
N PRO A 61 -17.82 -8.14 -8.94
CA PRO A 61 -17.36 -8.62 -10.24
C PRO A 61 -18.09 -8.00 -11.43
N GLY A 62 -17.36 -7.69 -12.51
CA GLY A 62 -17.90 -7.09 -13.73
C GLY A 62 -18.20 -5.58 -13.65
N ARG A 63 -18.06 -4.95 -12.47
CA ARG A 63 -18.19 -3.50 -12.31
C ARG A 63 -16.85 -2.80 -12.52
N ARG A 64 -16.94 -1.50 -12.83
CA ARG A 64 -15.78 -0.60 -12.97
C ARG A 64 -16.06 0.66 -12.16
N ILE A 65 -15.04 1.18 -11.49
CA ILE A 65 -15.09 2.43 -10.74
C ILE A 65 -13.96 3.32 -11.22
N ALA A 66 -14.27 4.59 -11.44
CA ALA A 66 -13.27 5.62 -11.71
C ALA A 66 -12.96 6.37 -10.41
N VAL A 67 -11.68 6.47 -10.07
CA VAL A 67 -11.21 7.27 -8.93
C VAL A 67 -10.73 8.61 -9.46
N VAL A 68 -11.45 9.69 -9.14
CA VAL A 68 -11.21 11.04 -9.68
C VAL A 68 -11.03 12.06 -8.56
N GLY A 69 -10.23 13.09 -8.80
CA GLY A 69 -9.99 14.17 -7.84
C GLY A 69 -8.71 14.96 -8.12
N PRO A 70 -8.52 16.12 -7.46
CA PRO A 70 -7.33 16.97 -7.63
C PRO A 70 -6.02 16.25 -7.25
N SER A 71 -4.87 16.75 -7.73
CA SER A 71 -3.56 16.26 -7.29
C SER A 71 -3.41 16.34 -5.77
N GLY A 72 -2.81 15.31 -5.16
CA GLY A 72 -2.64 15.22 -3.71
C GLY A 72 -3.86 14.69 -2.94
N SER A 73 -4.98 14.36 -3.59
CA SER A 73 -6.20 13.88 -2.90
C SER A 73 -6.14 12.41 -2.41
N GLY A 74 -4.96 11.78 -2.36
CA GLY A 74 -4.80 10.40 -1.88
C GLY A 74 -5.18 9.27 -2.85
N LYS A 75 -5.29 9.55 -4.17
CA LYS A 75 -5.67 8.54 -5.19
C LYS A 75 -4.54 7.60 -5.61
N THR A 76 -3.29 8.00 -5.38
CA THR A 76 -2.05 7.28 -5.74
C THR A 76 -1.28 7.00 -4.46
#